data_AF-Q94V68-F1
#
_entry.id   AF-Q94V68-F1
#
_cell.length_a   1.000
_cell.length_b   1.000
_cell.length_c   1.000
_cell.angle_alpha   90.00
_cell.angle_beta   90.00
_cell.angle_gamma   90.00
#
_symmetry.space_group_name_H-M   'P 1'
#
loop_
_entity.id
_entity.type
_entity.pdbx_description
1 polymer ?
#
loop_
_entity_poly.entity_id
_entity_poly.type
_entity_poly.pdbx_seq_one_letter_code
_entity_poly.pdbx_strand_id
1 'polypeptide(L)'
;AITWSKNPVLTATTALVLLSLGGLPPLTGFMPKWLILQELAKQSLPLTATVMALAALLSLYFYLRLCYAMTLTISPNTVNSATPWRVQTTQASLPLALATTLALGLLPMTPAIVMLVT
;
A
#
# COMPACT_ATOMS: atom_id res chain seq x y z
N ALA A 1 7.78 -13.94 4.76
CA ALA A 1 7.18 -15.09 5.44
C ALA A 1 7.69 -15.29 6.88
N ILE A 2 8.95 -14.94 7.21
CA ILE A 2 9.58 -15.17 8.53
C ILE A 2 9.35 -14.00 9.51
N THR A 3 8.68 -12.92 9.07
CA THR A 3 8.64 -11.64 9.77
C THR A 3 7.46 -11.49 10.73
N TRP A 4 6.38 -12.28 10.59
CA TRP A 4 5.20 -12.20 11.46
C TRP A 4 5.54 -12.54 12.91
N SER A 5 6.30 -13.62 13.12
CA SER A 5 6.76 -14.04 14.46
C SER A 5 7.80 -13.09 15.06
N LYS A 6 8.45 -12.26 14.23
CA LYS A 6 9.57 -11.41 14.63
C LYS A 6 9.12 -10.00 15.01
N ASN A 7 8.22 -9.41 14.22
CA ASN A 7 7.60 -8.12 14.51
C ASN A 7 6.24 -8.01 13.79
N PRO A 8 5.12 -8.35 14.47
CA PRO A 8 3.80 -8.39 13.83
C PRO A 8 3.31 -7.02 13.36
N VAL A 9 3.74 -5.94 14.03
CA VAL A 9 3.38 -4.56 13.67
C VAL A 9 4.01 -4.20 12.32
N LEU A 10 5.27 -4.56 12.10
CA LEU A 10 5.99 -4.23 10.86
C LEU A 10 5.45 -5.02 9.66
N THR A 11 4.97 -6.25 9.88
CA THR A 11 4.27 -7.01 8.85
C THR A 11 2.90 -6.43 8.50
N ALA A 12 2.17 -5.90 9.49
CA ALA A 12 0.89 -5.24 9.23
C ALA A 12 1.07 -3.92 8.47
N THR A 13 2.07 -3.10 8.83
CA THR A 13 2.33 -1.83 8.12
C THR A 13 2.80 -2.04 6.69
N THR A 14 3.65 -3.03 6.42
CA THR A 14 4.07 -3.37 5.05
C THR A 14 2.91 -3.86 4.18
N ALA A 15 2.01 -4.67 4.73
CA ALA A 15 0.78 -5.08 4.04
C ALA A 15 -0.10 -3.87 3.68
N LEU A 16 -0.29 -2.93 4.62
CA LEU A 16 -1.07 -1.70 4.39
C LEU A 16 -0.46 -0.82 3.30
N VAL A 17 0.87 -0.68 3.24
CA VAL A 17 1.57 0.08 2.19
C VAL A 17 1.41 -0.58 0.82
N LEU A 18 1.52 -1.91 0.73
CA LEU A 18 1.32 -2.63 -0.53
C LEU A 18 -0.11 -2.46 -1.07
N LEU A 19 -1.11 -2.48 -0.19
CA LEU A 19 -2.49 -2.17 -0.56
C LEU A 19 -2.65 -0.72 -1.02
N SER A 20 -1.91 0.22 -0.43
CA SER A 20 -1.93 1.63 -0.82
C SER A 20 -1.42 1.82 -2.25
N LEU A 21 -0.33 1.16 -2.64
CA LEU A 21 0.17 1.14 -4.02
C LEU A 21 -0.85 0.52 -5.01
N GLY A 22 -1.66 -0.43 -4.56
CA GLY A 22 -2.76 -1.00 -5.34
C GLY A 22 -3.85 0.02 -5.69
N GLY A 23 -3.98 1.10 -4.92
CA GLY A 23 -4.97 2.14 -5.13
C GLY A 23 -6.38 1.70 -4.72
N LEU A 24 -6.50 1.02 -3.58
CA LEU A 24 -7.80 0.75 -2.98
C LEU A 24 -8.49 2.06 -2.55
N PRO A 25 -9.83 2.15 -2.67
CA PRO A 25 -10.61 3.37 -2.41
C PRO A 25 -10.38 4.07 -1.04
N PRO A 26 -9.98 3.38 0.06
CA PRO A 26 -9.60 4.08 1.29
C PRO A 26 -8.16 4.63 1.33
N LEU A 27 -7.31 4.34 0.35
CA LEU A 27 -5.86 4.60 0.41
C LEU A 27 -5.38 5.60 -0.65
N THR A 28 -4.26 6.24 -0.34
CA THR A 28 -3.73 7.39 -1.09
C THR A 28 -3.39 7.07 -2.55
N GLY A 29 -3.00 5.84 -2.88
CA GLY A 29 -2.72 5.44 -4.27
C GLY A 29 -3.94 5.43 -5.19
N PHE A 30 -5.16 5.59 -4.67
CA PHE A 30 -6.36 5.80 -5.50
C PHE A 30 -6.41 7.21 -6.09
N MET A 31 -5.90 8.21 -5.35
CA MET A 31 -5.99 9.62 -5.74
C MET A 31 -5.40 9.91 -7.13
N PRO A 32 -4.16 9.50 -7.48
CA PRO A 32 -3.60 9.80 -8.79
C PRO A 32 -4.33 9.10 -9.93
N LYS A 33 -4.72 7.82 -9.73
CA LYS A 33 -5.48 7.06 -10.73
C LYS A 33 -6.84 7.71 -11.00
N TRP A 34 -7.52 8.14 -9.95
CA TRP A 34 -8.82 8.80 -10.06
C TRP A 34 -8.73 10.16 -10.75
N LEU A 35 -7.71 10.98 -10.43
CA LEU A 35 -7.47 12.25 -11.11
C LEU A 35 -7.17 12.06 -12.61
N ILE A 36 -6.36 11.05 -12.96
CA ILE A 36 -6.08 10.72 -14.37
C ILE A 36 -7.38 10.32 -15.10
N LEU A 37 -8.24 9.52 -14.46
CA LEU A 37 -9.53 9.14 -15.05
C LEU A 37 -10.47 10.35 -15.22
N GLN A 38 -10.45 11.28 -14.26
CA GLN A 38 -11.26 12.51 -14.34
C GLN A 38 -10.81 13.40 -15.50
N GLU A 39 -9.50 13.60 -15.70
CA GLU A 39 -8.99 14.38 -16.82
C GLU A 39 -9.22 13.71 -18.17
N LEU A 40 -9.10 12.38 -18.26
CA LEU A 40 -9.39 11.64 -19.50
C LEU A 40 -10.87 11.63 -19.87
N ALA A 41 -11.76 11.63 -18.87
CA ALA A 41 -13.19 11.78 -19.09
C ALA A 41 -13.52 13.17 -19.66
N LYS A 42 -12.86 14.23 -19.18
CA LYS A 42 -12.99 15.59 -19.75
C LYS A 42 -12.49 15.67 -21.19
N GLN A 43 -11.43 14.93 -21.54
CA GLN A 43 -10.87 14.86 -22.89
C GLN A 43 -11.63 13.92 -23.84
N SER A 44 -12.79 13.38 -23.43
CA SER A 44 -13.66 12.51 -24.26
C SER A 44 -13.01 11.22 -24.76
N LEU A 45 -12.04 10.67 -24.01
CA LEU A 45 -11.37 9.40 -24.33
C LEU A 45 -11.73 8.29 -23.32
N PRO A 46 -12.98 7.77 -23.31
CA PRO A 46 -13.41 6.75 -22.36
C PRO A 46 -12.71 5.40 -22.59
N LEU A 47 -12.34 5.07 -23.82
CA LEU A 47 -11.72 3.78 -24.14
C LEU A 47 -10.34 3.63 -23.47
N THR A 48 -9.48 4.66 -23.55
CA THR A 48 -8.15 4.62 -22.93
C THR A 48 -8.25 4.56 -21.40
N ALA A 49 -9.23 5.27 -20.82
CA ALA A 49 -9.53 5.22 -19.39
C ALA A 49 -9.86 3.79 -18.91
N THR A 50 -10.69 3.05 -19.66
CA THR A 50 -11.03 1.66 -19.31
C THR A 50 -9.85 0.71 -19.38
N VAL A 51 -9.00 0.82 -20.41
CA VAL A 51 -7.80 -0.02 -20.56
C VAL A 51 -6.83 0.21 -19.40
N MET A 52 -6.64 1.47 -18.98
CA MET A 52 -5.78 1.78 -17.84
C MET A 52 -6.38 1.30 -16.51
N ALA A 53 -7.70 1.38 -16.33
CA ALA A 53 -8.36 0.83 -15.15
C ALA A 53 -8.19 -0.69 -15.06
N LEU A 54 -8.31 -1.41 -16.17
CA LEU A 54 -8.09 -2.85 -16.23
C LEU A 54 -6.61 -3.23 -15.96
N ALA A 55 -5.66 -2.47 -16.51
CA ALA A 55 -4.23 -2.68 -16.23
C ALA A 55 -3.89 -2.50 -14.74
N ALA A 56 -4.56 -1.57 -14.06
CA ALA A 56 -4.40 -1.36 -12.62
C ALA A 56 -4.92 -2.52 -11.76
N LEU A 57 -5.91 -3.29 -12.23
CA LEU A 57 -6.41 -4.48 -11.51
C LEU A 57 -5.39 -5.63 -11.52
N LEU A 58 -4.56 -5.73 -12.57
CA LEU A 58 -3.55 -6.78 -12.69
C LEU A 58 -2.45 -6.65 -11.62
N SER A 59 -1.98 -5.42 -11.38
CA SER A 59 -1.01 -5.14 -10.31
C SER A 59 -1.62 -5.31 -8.92
N LEU A 60 -2.90 -4.96 -8.75
CA LEU A 60 -3.63 -5.18 -7.50
C LEU A 60 -3.74 -6.67 -7.15
N TYR A 61 -4.02 -7.54 -8.12
CA TYR A 61 -4.05 -8.99 -7.90
C TYR A 61 -2.71 -9.53 -7.41
N PHE A 62 -1.60 -9.07 -8.01
CA PHE A 62 -0.26 -9.46 -7.57
C PHE A 62 0.02 -9.04 -6.11
N TYR A 63 -0.32 -7.80 -5.74
CA TYR A 63 -0.14 -7.33 -4.36
C TYR A 63 -1.01 -8.08 -3.35
N LEU A 64 -2.24 -8.45 -3.70
CA LEU A 64 -3.10 -9.27 -2.83
C LEU A 64 -2.51 -10.66 -2.57
N ARG A 65 -2.00 -11.33 -3.61
CA ARG A 65 -1.36 -12.65 -3.44
C ARG A 65 -0.12 -12.55 -2.55
N LEU A 66 0.66 -11.49 -2.70
CA LEU A 66 1.84 -11.23 -1.89
C LEU A 66 1.49 -10.97 -0.42
N CYS A 67 0.46 -10.15 -0.17
CA CYS A 67 -0.06 -9.88 1.17
C CYS A 67 -0.54 -11.17 1.84
N TYR A 68 -1.33 -11.97 1.12
CA TYR A 68 -1.85 -13.25 1.59
C TYR A 68 -0.73 -14.19 2.03
N ALA A 69 0.32 -14.34 1.22
CA ALA A 69 1.47 -15.18 1.53
C ALA A 69 2.31 -14.70 2.72
N MET A 70 2.25 -13.40 3.06
CA MET A 70 3.07 -12.80 4.13
C MET A 70 2.35 -12.68 5.47
N THR A 71 1.06 -12.32 5.49
CA THR A 71 0.33 -12.01 6.73
C THR A 71 -0.74 -13.04 7.06
N LEU A 72 -1.45 -13.58 6.07
CA LEU A 72 -2.59 -14.47 6.30
C LEU A 72 -2.17 -15.95 6.40
N THR A 73 -1.07 -16.36 5.78
CA THR A 73 -0.56 -17.74 5.89
C THR A 73 0.68 -17.81 6.76
N ILE A 74 0.58 -18.48 7.90
CA ILE A 74 1.74 -18.81 8.74
C ILE A 74 2.53 -19.92 8.05
N SER A 75 3.66 -19.58 7.43
CA SER A 75 4.61 -20.57 6.92
C SER A 75 5.34 -21.26 8.08
N PRO A 76 5.67 -22.56 7.98
CA PRO A 76 6.39 -23.25 9.05
C PRO A 76 7.74 -22.57 9.35
N ASN A 77 7.98 -22.33 10.64
CA ASN A 77 9.21 -21.68 11.12
C ASN A 77 10.36 -22.69 11.21
N THR A 78 11.58 -22.25 10.92
CA THR A 78 12.80 -23.04 11.12
C THR A 78 13.26 -22.93 12.58
N VAL A 79 13.86 -23.99 13.12
CA VAL A 79 14.29 -24.07 14.54
C VAL A 79 15.28 -22.95 14.93
N ASN A 80 16.00 -22.38 13.95
CA ASN A 80 16.96 -21.30 14.15
C ASN A 80 16.32 -19.89 14.22
N SER A 81 15.01 -19.75 13.98
CA SER A 81 14.29 -18.49 14.19
C SER A 81 13.89 -18.34 15.67
N ALA A 82 14.88 -18.31 16.56
CA ALA A 82 14.63 -17.97 17.96
C ALA A 82 14.11 -16.53 18.05
N THR A 83 13.06 -16.35 18.84
CA THR A 83 12.42 -15.07 19.15
C THR A 83 13.47 -14.00 19.50
N PRO A 84 13.55 -12.86 18.79
CA PRO A 84 14.48 -11.78 19.13
C PRO A 84 13.99 -10.94 20.31
N TRP A 85 13.13 -11.46 21.20
CA TRP A 85 12.57 -10.69 22.32
C TRP A 85 13.62 -10.05 23.24
N ARG A 86 14.85 -10.58 23.22
CA ARG A 86 16.02 -10.02 23.91
C ARG A 86 16.84 -9.01 23.11
N VAL A 87 16.68 -8.97 21.79
CA VAL A 87 17.48 -8.11 20.91
C VAL A 87 16.64 -6.88 20.56
N GLN A 88 16.95 -5.75 21.20
CA GLN A 88 16.36 -4.48 20.83
C GLN A 88 16.80 -4.07 19.43
N THR A 89 15.84 -3.64 18.62
CA THR A 89 16.12 -3.07 17.31
C THR A 89 16.59 -1.62 17.47
N THR A 90 17.78 -1.31 16.93
CA THR A 90 18.40 0.03 17.00
C THR A 90 18.17 0.86 15.73
N GLN A 91 17.34 0.38 14.82
CA GLN A 91 17.06 1.03 13.54
C GLN A 91 16.17 2.26 13.73
N ALA A 92 16.45 3.32 12.98
CA ALA A 92 15.66 4.55 13.00
C ALA A 92 14.24 4.28 12.49
N SER A 93 13.26 4.29 13.39
CA SER A 93 11.84 4.05 13.08
C SER A 93 11.11 5.30 12.60
N LEU A 94 11.67 6.49 12.83
CA LEU A 94 11.01 7.77 12.59
C LEU A 94 10.71 8.05 11.09
N PRO A 95 11.66 7.83 10.14
CA PRO A 95 11.36 7.99 8.71
C PRO A 95 10.32 7.00 8.21
N LEU A 96 10.34 5.77 8.70
CA LEU A 96 9.37 4.73 8.35
C LEU A 96 7.96 5.08 8.87
N ALA A 97 7.86 5.59 10.10
CA ALA A 97 6.60 6.04 10.67
C ALA A 97 6.01 7.21 9.86
N LEU A 98 6.83 8.22 9.53
CA LEU A 98 6.40 9.34 8.69
C LEU A 98 5.93 8.90 7.30
N ALA A 99 6.70 8.02 6.64
CA ALA A 99 6.33 7.54 5.30
C ALA A 99 5.03 6.73 5.33
N THR A 100 4.83 5.88 6.35
CA THR A 100 3.61 5.06 6.47
C THR A 100 2.38 5.88 6.83
N THR A 101 2.50 6.88 7.71
CA THR A 101 1.37 7.77 8.02
C THR A 101 0.96 8.62 6.82
N LEU A 102 1.93 9.14 6.06
CA LEU A 102 1.65 9.86 4.80
C LEU A 102 0.98 8.93 3.79
N ALA A 103 1.48 7.70 3.61
CA ALA A 103 0.93 6.74 2.64
C ALA A 103 -0.51 6.29 2.95
N LEU A 104 -0.99 6.40 4.18
CA LEU A 104 -2.34 6.01 4.59
C LEU A 104 -3.29 7.22 4.77
N GLY A 105 -2.78 8.34 5.25
CA GLY A 105 -3.59 9.46 5.73
C GLY A 105 -3.85 10.61 4.74
N LEU A 106 -3.25 10.60 3.55
CA LEU A 106 -3.39 11.74 2.60
C LEU A 106 -4.71 11.79 1.84
N LEU A 107 -5.60 10.80 1.97
CA LEU A 107 -6.85 10.76 1.18
C LEU A 107 -7.82 11.93 1.48
N PRO A 108 -8.05 12.36 2.73
CA PRO A 108 -8.89 13.53 3.03
C PRO A 108 -8.30 14.87 2.55
N MET A 109 -7.02 14.92 2.20
CA MET A 109 -6.36 16.12 1.65
C MET A 109 -6.53 16.26 0.13
N THR A 110 -7.19 15.28 -0.51
CA THR A 110 -7.53 15.33 -1.95
C THR A 110 -8.22 16.63 -2.39
N PRO A 111 -9.28 17.14 -1.72
CA PRO A 111 -9.91 18.39 -2.14
C PRO A 111 -8.96 19.60 -2.04
N ALA A 112 -8.11 19.66 -1.01
CA ALA A 112 -7.16 20.75 -0.85
C ALA A 112 -6.12 20.79 -1.99
N ILE A 113 -5.67 19.62 -2.44
CA ILE A 113 -4.71 19.52 -3.55
C ILE A 113 -5.37 19.89 -4.88
N VAL A 114 -6.60 19.44 -5.12
CA VAL A 114 -7.34 19.81 -6.33
C VAL A 114 -7.56 21.32 -6.40
N MET A 115 -7.97 21.94 -5.29
CA MET A 115 -8.15 23.39 -5.19
C MET A 115 -6.87 24.21 -5.40
N LEU A 116 -5.69 23.61 -5.21
CA LEU A 116 -4.41 24.28 -5.45
C LEU A 116 -3.95 24.16 -6.91
N VAL A 117 -4.45 23.15 -7.62
CA VAL A 117 -4.10 22.86 -9.02
C VAL A 117 -5.09 23.51 -10.02
N THR A 118 -6.35 23.69 -9.63
CA THR A 118 -7.38 24.43 -10.39
C THR A 118 -7.36 25.92 -10.11
#